data_AF-A0A957P7Y4-F1
#
_entry.id   AF-A0A957P7Y4-F1
#
_cell.length_a   1.000
_cell.length_b   1.000
_cell.length_c   1.000
_cell.angle_alpha   90.00
_cell.angle_beta   90.00
_cell.angle_gamma   90.00
#
_symmetry.space_group_name_H-M   'P 1'
#
loop_
_entity.id
_entity.type
_entity.pdbx_description
1 polymer ?
#
loop_
_entity_poly.entity_id
_entity_poly.type
_entity_poly.pdbx_seq_one_letter_code
_entity_poly.pdbx_strand_id
1 'polypeptide(L)'
;MAIPYLSILTGAISPYLMGLSNIDWATSLGTGAGLSFAVVLILALINIALLNSQNRRSTADSGVQINLSIHAWPKRQLFNGAVWALAEQFYWAFNRAAIWEFLLRAEPNMQVPAYHALWITGLTALPDTLMHTTDLQNRLGNVGIFIATSILFFFTHNFWLCAFLHLAMVAMLHTTSPGSSSSTHGTEHLHLARREKAV
;
A
#
# COMPACT_ATOMS: atom_id res chain seq x y z
N MET A 1 -12.93 -12.43 2.62
CA MET A 1 -13.06 -11.10 3.26
C MET A 1 -14.34 -10.90 4.10
N ALA A 2 -15.21 -11.89 4.31
CA ALA A 2 -16.44 -11.71 5.09
C ALA A 2 -16.24 -11.70 6.64
N ILE A 3 -15.12 -12.26 7.11
CA ILE A 3 -14.86 -12.46 8.55
C ILE A 3 -14.82 -11.13 9.32
N PRO A 4 -14.14 -10.07 8.85
CA PRO A 4 -14.13 -8.78 9.54
C PRO A 4 -15.51 -8.12 9.69
N TYR A 5 -16.34 -8.22 8.65
CA TYR A 5 -17.68 -7.63 8.67
C TYR A 5 -18.58 -8.36 9.68
N LEU A 6 -18.56 -9.69 9.67
CA LEU A 6 -19.37 -10.50 10.58
C LEU A 6 -18.96 -10.31 12.05
N SER A 7 -17.68 -10.14 12.33
CA SER A 7 -17.18 -9.96 13.69
C SER A 7 -17.46 -8.56 14.27
N ILE A 8 -17.57 -7.54 13.43
CA ILE A 8 -18.10 -6.23 13.85
C ILE A 8 -19.61 -6.36 14.13
N LEU A 9 -20.36 -7.03 13.25
CA LEU A 9 -21.80 -7.16 13.36
C LEU A 9 -22.24 -8.01 14.57
N THR A 10 -21.45 -9.02 14.95
CA THR A 10 -21.67 -9.80 16.18
C THR A 10 -21.17 -9.10 17.44
N GLY A 11 -20.56 -7.91 17.33
CA GLY A 11 -19.95 -7.20 18.45
C GLY A 11 -18.70 -7.89 19.01
N ALA A 12 -18.12 -8.85 18.29
CA ALA A 12 -16.93 -9.56 18.72
C ALA A 12 -15.71 -8.63 18.79
N ILE A 13 -15.66 -7.62 17.91
CA ILE A 13 -14.58 -6.62 17.82
C ILE A 13 -15.16 -5.22 17.89
N SER A 14 -14.54 -4.39 18.74
CA SER A 14 -14.96 -3.01 18.95
C SER A 14 -14.54 -2.10 17.78
N PRO A 15 -15.48 -1.35 17.16
CA PRO A 15 -15.17 -0.33 16.16
C PRO A 15 -14.24 0.77 16.70
N TYR A 16 -14.19 0.96 18.02
CA TYR A 16 -13.28 1.89 18.69
C TYR A 16 -11.83 1.44 18.55
N LEU A 17 -11.53 0.16 18.79
CA LEU A 17 -10.16 -0.37 18.65
C LEU A 17 -9.66 -0.38 17.21
N MET A 18 -10.59 -0.43 16.24
CA MET A 18 -10.25 -0.27 14.83
C MET A 18 -9.96 1.18 14.45
N GLY A 19 -10.20 2.16 15.33
CA GLY A 19 -10.05 3.58 15.01
C GLY A 19 -11.12 4.12 14.06
N LEU A 20 -12.31 3.51 14.06
CA LEU A 20 -13.45 3.91 13.24
C LEU A 20 -14.40 4.87 13.96
N SER A 21 -14.33 4.97 15.29
CA SER A 21 -15.26 5.75 16.12
C SER A 21 -14.52 6.52 17.22
N ASN A 22 -15.15 7.59 17.73
CA ASN A 22 -14.62 8.49 18.77
C ASN A 22 -13.26 9.12 18.41
N ILE A 23 -13.14 9.55 17.14
CA ILE A 23 -11.90 10.11 16.60
C ILE A 23 -11.78 11.58 17.04
N ASP A 24 -10.78 11.87 17.87
CA ASP A 24 -10.35 13.24 18.11
C ASP A 24 -9.50 13.73 16.94
N TRP A 25 -10.18 14.27 15.93
CA TRP A 25 -9.54 14.76 14.72
C TRP A 25 -8.47 15.81 15.00
N ALA A 26 -8.63 16.66 16.02
CA ALA A 26 -7.65 17.70 16.31
C ALA A 26 -6.33 17.09 16.80
N THR A 27 -6.42 16.15 17.75
CA THR A 27 -5.25 15.46 18.30
C THR A 27 -4.63 14.49 17.28
N SER A 28 -5.46 13.73 16.55
CA SER A 28 -5.00 12.82 15.50
C SER A 28 -4.36 13.55 14.33
N LEU A 29 -4.86 14.72 13.90
CA LEU A 29 -4.25 15.50 12.82
C LEU A 29 -2.96 16.16 13.29
N GLY A 30 -2.90 16.71 14.50
CA GLY A 30 -1.67 17.33 15.01
C GLY A 30 -0.50 16.36 15.09
N THR A 31 -0.73 15.19 15.71
CA THR A 31 0.31 14.15 15.86
C THR A 31 0.51 13.33 14.59
N GLY A 32 -0.59 12.98 13.92
CA GLY A 32 -0.59 12.12 12.75
C GLY A 32 -0.16 12.80 11.47
N ALA A 33 -0.42 14.10 11.26
CA ALA A 33 -0.02 14.78 10.03
C ALA A 33 1.50 14.92 9.93
N GLY A 34 2.18 15.27 11.03
CA GLY A 34 3.64 15.33 11.07
C GLY A 34 4.27 13.96 10.78
N LEU A 35 3.75 12.91 11.40
CA LEU A 35 4.23 11.54 11.20
C LEU A 35 3.95 11.04 9.77
N SER A 36 2.75 11.30 9.24
CA SER A 36 2.37 10.95 7.87
C SER A 36 3.25 11.67 6.85
N PHE A 37 3.51 12.96 7.06
CA PHE A 37 4.39 13.74 6.18
C PHE A 37 5.83 13.20 6.21
N ALA A 38 6.37 12.91 7.39
CA ALA A 38 7.71 12.33 7.53
C ALA A 38 7.82 10.99 6.80
N VAL A 39 6.82 10.12 6.95
CA VAL A 39 6.78 8.82 6.29
C VAL A 39 6.68 8.95 4.76
N VAL A 40 5.78 9.80 4.25
CA VAL A 40 5.65 10.05 2.80
C VAL A 40 6.96 10.60 2.26
N LEU A 41 7.60 11.54 2.97
CA LEU A 41 8.88 12.11 2.57
C LEU A 41 9.96 11.02 2.50
N ILE A 42 10.09 10.18 3.52
CA ILE A 42 11.07 9.09 3.55
C ILE A 42 10.83 8.13 2.38
N LEU A 43 9.59 7.70 2.16
CA LEU A 43 9.25 6.76 1.08
C LEU A 43 9.46 7.38 -0.31
N ALA A 44 9.16 8.67 -0.48
CA ALA A 44 9.43 9.41 -1.71
C ALA A 44 10.94 9.49 -1.97
N LEU A 45 11.75 9.78 -0.95
CA LEU A 45 13.21 9.81 -1.07
C LEU A 45 13.78 8.44 -1.43
N ILE A 46 13.28 7.36 -0.81
CA ILE A 46 13.67 5.98 -1.17
C ILE A 46 13.32 5.71 -2.64
N ASN A 47 12.12 6.08 -3.08
CA ASN A 47 11.71 5.85 -4.47
C ASN A 47 12.59 6.63 -5.46
N ILE A 48 12.90 7.91 -5.18
CA ILE A 48 13.80 8.74 -5.99
C ILE A 48 15.21 8.12 -6.04
N ALA A 49 15.74 7.65 -4.90
CA ALA A 49 17.05 7.01 -4.84
C ALA A 49 17.08 5.71 -5.67
N LEU A 50 16.02 4.90 -5.62
CA LEU A 50 15.88 3.68 -6.39
C LEU A 50 15.79 3.96 -7.90
N LEU A 51 14.97 4.92 -8.33
CA LEU A 51 14.88 5.36 -9.73
C LEU A 51 16.23 5.85 -10.27
N ASN A 52 16.95 6.67 -9.49
CA ASN A 52 18.27 7.15 -9.86
C ASN A 52 19.30 6.02 -9.98
N SER A 53 19.18 4.95 -9.18
CA SER A 53 20.05 3.78 -9.27
C SER A 53 19.81 2.96 -10.54
N GLN A 54 18.56 2.83 -10.97
CA GLN A 54 18.21 2.18 -12.24
C GLN A 54 18.66 3.01 -13.44
N ASN A 55 18.41 4.32 -13.42
CA ASN A 55 18.78 5.21 -14.52
C ASN A 55 20.30 5.23 -14.76
N ARG A 56 21.12 5.17 -13.68
CA ARG A 56 22.58 5.03 -13.78
C ARG A 56 23.05 3.71 -14.41
N ARG A 57 22.26 2.64 -14.31
CA ARG A 57 22.56 1.35 -14.97
C ARG A 57 22.17 1.37 -16.45
N SER A 58 21.09 2.06 -16.82
CA SER A 58 20.62 2.17 -18.21
C SER A 58 21.40 3.19 -19.05
N THR A 59 21.93 4.25 -18.44
CA THR A 59 22.75 5.26 -19.13
C THR A 59 24.16 4.81 -19.50
N ALA A 60 24.58 3.63 -19.06
CA ALA A 60 25.81 3.02 -19.55
C ALA A 60 25.67 2.46 -20.99
N ASP A 61 24.45 2.31 -21.52
CA ASP A 61 24.23 1.58 -22.78
C ASP A 61 23.35 2.27 -23.83
N SER A 62 22.71 3.42 -23.54
CA SER A 62 22.03 4.20 -24.59
C SER A 62 21.79 5.65 -24.16
N GLY A 63 22.20 6.61 -24.99
CA GLY A 63 21.79 8.00 -24.85
C GLY A 63 20.29 8.13 -25.08
N VAL A 64 19.51 8.41 -24.04
CA VAL A 64 18.04 8.48 -24.12
C VAL A 64 17.50 9.74 -23.46
N GLN A 65 16.63 10.42 -24.22
CA GLN A 65 15.85 11.59 -23.88
C GLN A 65 14.88 11.32 -22.73
N ILE A 66 14.86 12.22 -21.73
CA ILE A 66 13.89 12.17 -20.63
C ILE A 66 12.58 12.80 -21.12
N ASN A 67 11.62 11.97 -21.51
CA ASN A 67 10.27 12.41 -21.86
C ASN A 67 9.36 12.30 -20.62
N LEU A 68 9.13 13.42 -19.92
CA LEU A 68 8.18 13.51 -18.79
C LEU A 68 6.74 13.45 -19.35
N SER A 69 6.28 12.27 -19.72
CA SER A 69 4.88 12.05 -20.05
C SER A 69 4.10 11.78 -18.76
N ILE A 70 3.34 12.80 -18.31
CA ILE A 70 2.35 12.63 -17.25
C ILE A 70 1.20 11.81 -17.83
N HIS A 71 1.31 10.49 -17.73
CA HIS A 71 0.29 9.58 -18.25
C HIS A 71 -0.99 9.75 -17.41
N ALA A 72 -2.07 10.23 -18.02
CA ALA A 72 -3.37 10.35 -17.38
C ALA A 72 -4.02 8.96 -17.31
N TRP A 73 -4.11 8.41 -16.11
CA TRP A 73 -4.60 7.04 -15.89
C TRP A 73 -6.12 6.93 -16.12
N PRO A 74 -6.61 5.78 -16.60
CA PRO A 74 -8.05 5.51 -16.64
C PRO A 74 -8.60 5.55 -15.22
N LYS A 75 -9.64 6.39 -14.98
CA LYS A 75 -10.28 6.56 -13.66
C LYS A 75 -10.64 5.23 -12.98
N ARG A 76 -10.96 4.20 -13.77
CA ARG A 76 -11.31 2.85 -13.29
C ARG A 76 -10.14 2.11 -12.63
N GLN A 77 -8.92 2.27 -13.13
CA GLN A 77 -7.74 1.61 -12.53
C GLN A 77 -7.37 2.24 -11.18
N LEU A 78 -7.39 3.58 -11.10
CA LEU A 78 -7.20 4.30 -9.84
C LEU A 78 -8.27 3.94 -8.81
N PHE A 79 -9.54 3.86 -9.24
CA PHE A 79 -10.63 3.45 -8.36
C PHE A 79 -10.45 2.02 -7.83
N ASN A 80 -10.13 1.06 -8.71
CA ASN A 80 -9.90 -0.32 -8.29
C ASN A 80 -8.71 -0.42 -7.32
N GLY A 81 -7.61 0.28 -7.61
CA GLY A 81 -6.45 0.34 -6.71
C GLY A 81 -6.79 0.96 -5.36
N ALA A 82 -7.60 2.02 -5.34
CA ALA A 82 -8.06 2.65 -4.11
C ALA A 82 -8.95 1.74 -3.27
N VAL A 83 -9.91 1.05 -3.90
CA VAL A 83 -10.78 0.08 -3.22
C VAL A 83 -9.96 -1.06 -2.62
N TRP A 84 -8.98 -1.57 -3.38
CA TRP A 84 -8.09 -2.62 -2.90
C TRP A 84 -7.25 -2.16 -1.70
N ALA A 85 -6.63 -0.98 -1.79
CA ALA A 85 -5.83 -0.39 -0.70
C ALA A 85 -6.65 -0.17 0.57
N LEU A 86 -7.91 0.28 0.42
CA LEU A 86 -8.84 0.44 1.53
C LEU A 86 -9.20 -0.91 2.16
N ALA A 87 -9.49 -1.93 1.35
CA ALA A 87 -9.80 -3.26 1.84
C ALA A 87 -8.61 -3.89 2.59
N GLU A 88 -7.40 -3.71 2.07
CA GLU A 88 -6.17 -4.17 2.69
C GLU A 88 -5.88 -3.43 4.00
N GLN A 89 -6.01 -2.10 4.02
CA GLN A 89 -5.87 -1.32 5.25
C GLN A 89 -6.90 -1.71 6.30
N PHE A 90 -8.13 -1.98 5.88
CA PHE A 90 -9.20 -2.45 6.76
C PHE A 90 -8.88 -3.82 7.33
N TYR A 91 -8.37 -4.75 6.52
CA TYR A 91 -7.91 -6.06 6.98
C TYR A 91 -6.78 -5.94 8.01
N TRP A 92 -5.78 -5.09 7.78
CA TRP A 92 -4.69 -4.89 8.75
C TRP A 92 -5.17 -4.22 10.04
N ALA A 93 -6.03 -3.20 9.94
CA ALA A 93 -6.59 -2.54 11.12
C ALA A 93 -7.47 -3.50 11.94
N PHE A 94 -8.25 -4.33 11.24
CA PHE A 94 -9.03 -5.40 11.84
C PHE A 94 -8.15 -6.40 12.60
N ASN A 95 -7.07 -6.89 11.99
CA ASN A 95 -6.18 -7.86 12.63
C ASN A 95 -5.52 -7.26 13.89
N ARG A 96 -5.06 -6.01 13.83
CA ARG A 96 -4.55 -5.28 15.00
C ARG A 96 -5.59 -5.19 16.12
N ALA A 97 -6.81 -4.78 15.80
CA ALA A 97 -7.88 -4.64 16.78
C ALA A 97 -8.31 -5.99 17.37
N ALA A 98 -8.39 -7.04 16.54
CA ALA A 98 -8.74 -8.39 16.96
C ALA A 98 -7.72 -8.97 17.95
N ILE A 99 -6.43 -8.84 17.64
CA ILE A 99 -5.36 -9.30 18.52
C ILE A 99 -5.33 -8.48 19.80
N TRP A 100 -5.51 -7.16 19.72
CA TRP A 100 -5.56 -6.32 20.91
C TRP A 100 -6.72 -6.73 21.83
N GLU A 101 -7.94 -6.83 21.31
CA GLU A 101 -9.11 -7.28 22.06
C GLU A 101 -8.87 -8.66 22.70
N PHE A 102 -8.27 -9.58 21.94
CA PHE A 102 -7.90 -10.90 22.46
C PHE A 102 -6.90 -10.81 23.63
N LEU A 103 -5.85 -10.00 23.51
CA LEU A 103 -4.85 -9.80 24.56
C LEU A 103 -5.47 -9.20 25.83
N LEU A 104 -6.37 -8.22 25.69
CA LEU A 104 -7.08 -7.63 26.83
C LEU A 104 -7.95 -8.64 27.57
N ARG A 105 -8.58 -9.57 26.84
CA ARG A 105 -9.41 -10.63 27.44
C ARG A 105 -8.57 -11.74 28.06
N ALA A 106 -7.44 -12.09 27.43
CA ALA A 106 -6.54 -13.14 27.90
C ALA A 106 -5.74 -12.71 29.13
N GLU A 107 -5.25 -11.47 29.15
CA GLU A 107 -4.45 -10.92 30.23
C GLU A 107 -4.89 -9.48 30.55
N PRO A 108 -5.91 -9.31 31.42
CA PRO A 108 -6.47 -7.99 31.74
C PRO A 108 -5.49 -6.99 32.35
N ASN A 109 -4.37 -7.48 32.93
CA ASN A 109 -3.36 -6.67 33.59
C ASN A 109 -2.17 -6.30 32.67
N MET A 110 -2.26 -6.59 31.37
CA MET A 110 -1.20 -6.27 30.42
C MET A 110 -1.02 -4.75 30.28
N GLN A 111 0.19 -4.24 30.51
CA GLN A 111 0.46 -2.79 30.55
C GLN A 111 0.50 -2.14 29.16
N VAL A 112 0.74 -2.90 28.08
CA VAL A 112 0.87 -2.37 26.70
C VAL A 112 0.30 -3.31 25.62
N PRO A 113 -0.99 -3.69 25.69
CA PRO A 113 -1.60 -4.67 24.76
C PRO A 113 -1.55 -4.22 23.29
N ALA A 114 -1.65 -2.91 23.03
CA ALA A 114 -1.50 -2.33 21.69
C ALA A 114 -0.13 -2.62 21.05
N TYR A 115 0.93 -2.57 21.85
CA TYR A 115 2.30 -2.82 21.38
C TYR A 115 2.49 -4.30 20.99
N HIS A 116 2.00 -5.22 21.83
CA HIS A 116 2.04 -6.65 21.52
C HIS A 116 1.17 -7.00 20.30
N ALA A 117 -0.01 -6.38 20.18
CA ALA A 117 -0.87 -6.56 19.03
C ALA A 117 -0.19 -6.15 17.71
N LEU A 118 0.64 -5.09 17.75
CA LEU A 118 1.42 -4.65 16.60
C LEU A 118 2.38 -5.75 16.11
N TRP A 119 3.15 -6.34 17.03
CA TRP A 119 4.14 -7.37 16.70
C TRP A 119 3.50 -8.66 16.22
N ILE A 120 2.43 -9.11 16.88
CA ILE A 120 1.70 -10.33 16.48
C ILE A 120 1.03 -10.09 15.12
N THR A 121 0.47 -8.90 14.88
CA THR A 121 -0.05 -8.57 13.55
C THR A 121 1.06 -8.58 12.50
N GLY A 122 2.23 -8.02 12.82
CA GLY A 122 3.40 -8.10 11.95
C GLY A 122 3.76 -9.54 11.62
N LEU A 123 3.79 -10.43 12.61
CA LEU A 123 4.13 -11.84 12.39
C LEU A 123 3.10 -12.57 11.51
N THR A 124 1.81 -12.21 11.59
CA THR A 124 0.74 -12.87 10.82
C THR A 124 0.51 -12.25 9.44
N ALA A 125 0.59 -10.93 9.31
CA ALA A 125 0.26 -10.20 8.07
C ALA A 125 1.48 -9.99 7.17
N LEU A 126 2.70 -9.88 7.72
CA LEU A 126 3.89 -9.65 6.91
C LEU A 126 4.17 -10.79 5.92
N PRO A 127 4.06 -12.08 6.28
CA PRO A 127 4.23 -13.17 5.31
C PRO A 127 3.26 -13.06 4.14
N ASP A 128 2.01 -12.68 4.41
CA ASP A 128 0.97 -12.50 3.40
C ASP A 128 1.34 -11.37 2.42
N THR A 129 1.83 -10.24 2.92
CA THR A 129 2.31 -9.13 2.07
C THR A 129 3.51 -9.51 1.21
N LEU A 130 4.39 -10.38 1.70
CA LEU A 130 5.58 -10.83 0.97
C LEU A 130 5.27 -11.86 -0.12
N MET A 131 4.23 -12.68 0.07
CA MET A 131 3.85 -13.71 -0.89
C MET A 131 3.06 -13.18 -2.09
N HIS A 132 2.33 -12.07 -1.93
CA HIS A 132 1.42 -11.54 -2.97
C HIS A 132 2.10 -10.90 -4.18
N THR A 133 3.35 -10.46 -4.08
CA THR A 133 4.07 -9.77 -5.16
C THR A 133 5.32 -10.55 -5.55
N THR A 134 5.67 -10.61 -6.83
CA THR A 134 6.90 -11.26 -7.31
C THR A 134 8.08 -10.29 -7.45
N ASP A 135 7.78 -9.02 -7.67
CA ASP A 135 8.77 -7.96 -7.83
C ASP A 135 9.29 -7.43 -6.49
N LEU A 136 10.62 -7.32 -6.36
CA LEU A 136 11.29 -6.91 -5.13
C LEU A 136 10.97 -5.44 -4.77
N GLN A 137 10.84 -4.56 -5.76
CA GLN A 137 10.54 -3.15 -5.52
C GLN A 137 9.12 -2.99 -4.96
N ASN A 138 8.14 -3.67 -5.57
CA ASN A 138 6.77 -3.71 -5.05
C ASN A 138 6.67 -4.36 -3.66
N ARG A 139 7.44 -5.42 -3.38
CA ARG A 139 7.53 -6.03 -2.04
C ARG A 139 8.01 -5.02 -1.00
N LEU A 140 9.12 -4.33 -1.28
CA LEU A 140 9.68 -3.34 -0.35
C LEU A 140 8.73 -2.16 -0.14
N GLY A 141 8.03 -1.72 -1.20
CA GLY A 141 6.97 -0.72 -1.11
C GLY A 141 5.85 -1.15 -0.17
N ASN A 142 5.29 -2.35 -0.36
CA ASN A 142 4.20 -2.88 0.47
C ASN A 142 4.62 -3.09 1.93
N VAL A 143 5.83 -3.61 2.17
CA VAL A 143 6.39 -3.73 3.53
C VAL A 143 6.57 -2.35 4.17
N GLY A 144 7.07 -1.38 3.41
CA GLY A 144 7.22 0.01 3.85
C GLY A 144 5.87 0.62 4.25
N ILE A 145 4.84 0.44 3.43
CA ILE A 145 3.47 0.88 3.71
C ILE A 145 2.91 0.18 4.95
N PHE A 146 3.11 -1.13 5.09
CA PHE A 146 2.65 -1.88 6.25
C PHE A 146 3.28 -1.36 7.55
N ILE A 147 4.59 -1.14 7.57
CA ILE A 147 5.31 -0.60 8.73
C ILE A 147 4.82 0.82 9.03
N ALA A 148 4.80 1.68 8.02
CA ALA A 148 4.33 3.06 8.12
C ALA A 148 2.93 3.17 8.72
N THR A 149 1.96 2.45 8.15
CA THR A 149 0.58 2.48 8.60
C THR A 149 0.42 1.83 9.97
N SER A 150 1.25 0.85 10.33
CA SER A 150 1.27 0.24 11.66
C SER A 150 1.76 1.21 12.73
N ILE A 151 2.86 1.92 12.49
CA ILE A 151 3.38 2.96 13.40
C ILE A 151 2.36 4.09 13.55
N LEU A 152 1.82 4.58 12.42
CA LEU A 152 0.82 5.65 12.45
C LEU A 152 -0.44 5.22 13.22
N PHE A 153 -0.89 3.98 13.03
CA PHE A 153 -2.04 3.43 13.74
C PHE A 153 -1.77 3.34 15.25
N PHE A 154 -0.58 2.87 15.65
CA PHE A 154 -0.18 2.77 17.05
C PHE A 154 -0.23 4.12 17.79
N PHE A 155 0.17 5.21 17.12
CA PHE A 155 0.16 6.53 17.75
C PHE A 155 -1.20 7.24 17.67
N THR A 156 -1.90 7.11 16.55
CA THR A 156 -3.09 7.94 16.28
C THR A 156 -4.41 7.23 16.52
N HIS A 157 -4.41 5.90 16.56
CA HIS A 157 -5.62 5.07 16.59
C HIS A 157 -6.65 5.49 15.55
N ASN A 158 -6.20 5.96 14.39
CA ASN A 158 -7.06 6.57 13.37
C ASN A 158 -6.96 5.79 12.07
N PHE A 159 -8.01 5.01 11.78
CA PHE A 159 -8.10 4.23 10.55
C PHE A 159 -7.99 5.09 9.30
N TRP A 160 -8.67 6.23 9.28
CA TRP A 160 -8.75 7.10 8.11
C TRP A 160 -7.41 7.71 7.74
N LEU A 161 -6.61 8.11 8.73
CA LEU A 161 -5.24 8.60 8.47
C LEU A 161 -4.36 7.52 7.84
N CYS A 162 -4.41 6.29 8.36
CA CYS A 162 -3.69 5.18 7.75
C CYS A 162 -4.20 4.86 6.34
N ALA A 163 -5.52 4.92 6.11
CA ALA A 163 -6.14 4.71 4.82
C ALA A 163 -5.72 5.78 3.81
N PHE A 164 -5.71 7.06 4.18
CA PHE A 164 -5.25 8.15 3.31
C PHE A 164 -3.77 8.02 2.98
N LEU A 165 -2.93 7.67 3.96
CA LEU A 165 -1.51 7.40 3.73
C LEU A 165 -1.31 6.25 2.74
N HIS A 166 -2.04 5.14 2.92
CA HIS A 166 -1.96 3.99 2.03
C HIS A 166 -2.42 4.35 0.60
N LEU A 167 -3.55 5.07 0.47
CA LEU A 167 -4.03 5.56 -0.83
C LEU A 167 -3.02 6.47 -1.53
N ALA A 168 -2.40 7.41 -0.80
CA ALA A 168 -1.36 8.28 -1.33
C ALA A 168 -0.17 7.46 -1.83
N MET A 169 0.26 6.45 -1.08
CA MET A 169 1.37 5.58 -1.47
C MET A 169 1.05 4.73 -2.69
N VAL A 170 -0.15 4.15 -2.79
CA VAL A 170 -0.58 3.40 -3.98
C VAL A 170 -0.63 4.31 -5.21
N ALA A 171 -1.12 5.53 -5.06
CA ALA A 171 -1.10 6.51 -6.13
C ALA A 171 0.34 6.84 -6.56
N MET A 172 1.26 7.07 -5.62
CA MET A 172 2.67 7.35 -5.92
C MET A 172 3.39 6.18 -6.61
N LEU A 173 3.24 4.96 -6.11
CA LEU A 173 3.90 3.78 -6.69
C LEU A 173 3.41 3.47 -8.11
N HIS A 174 2.13 3.71 -8.40
CA HIS A 174 1.60 3.52 -9.75
C HIS A 174 2.14 4.56 -10.74
N THR A 175 2.41 5.79 -10.32
CA THR A 175 3.00 6.81 -11.22
C THR A 175 4.40 6.46 -11.73
N THR A 176 5.10 5.51 -11.09
CA THR A 176 6.49 5.16 -11.41
C THR A 176 6.68 3.93 -12.29
N SER A 177 5.61 3.23 -12.68
CA SER A 177 5.73 2.09 -13.62
C SER A 177 5.69 2.61 -15.07
N PRO A 178 6.82 2.58 -15.82
CA PRO A 178 6.79 2.95 -17.22
C PRO A 178 5.98 1.89 -17.97
N GLY A 179 4.91 2.34 -18.62
CA GLY A 179 4.03 1.47 -19.38
C GLY A 179 4.84 0.56 -20.28
N SER A 180 4.63 -0.75 -20.13
CA SER A 180 4.79 -1.67 -21.23
C SER A 180 3.85 -1.18 -22.33
N SER A 181 4.40 -0.40 -23.26
CA SER A 181 3.77 -0.13 -24.53
C SER A 181 3.35 -1.49 -25.10
N SER A 182 2.06 -1.77 -25.09
CA SER A 182 1.49 -2.83 -25.90
C SER A 182 1.91 -2.56 -27.33
N SER A 183 2.92 -3.30 -27.80
CA SER A 183 3.34 -3.33 -29.19
C SER A 183 2.31 -4.11 -30.01
N THR A 184 1.06 -3.69 -29.98
CA THR A 184 0.00 -4.12 -30.90
C THR A 184 0.14 -3.47 -32.28
N HIS A 185 1.36 -3.06 -32.66
CA HIS A 185 1.65 -2.51 -33.98
C HIS A 185 2.71 -3.31 -34.77
N GLY A 186 3.15 -4.47 -34.26
CA GLY A 186 4.17 -5.32 -34.91
C GLY A 186 3.62 -6.55 -35.66
N THR A 187 2.38 -6.95 -35.40
CA THR A 187 1.79 -8.17 -36.01
C THR A 187 1.10 -7.92 -37.35
N GLU A 188 0.63 -6.71 -37.64
CA GLU A 188 -0.04 -6.44 -38.93
C GLU A 188 0.95 -6.39 -40.12
N HIS A 189 2.18 -5.91 -39.92
CA HIS A 189 3.17 -5.90 -40.99
C HIS A 189 3.71 -7.30 -41.34
N LEU A 190 3.72 -8.24 -40.38
CA LEU A 190 4.16 -9.61 -40.65
C LEU A 190 3.11 -10.42 -41.45
N HIS A 191 1.82 -10.10 -41.29
CA HIS A 191 0.75 -10.72 -42.06
C HIS A 191 0.64 -10.18 -43.50
N LEU A 192 0.98 -8.91 -43.74
CA LEU A 192 1.06 -8.35 -45.10
C LEU A 192 2.28 -8.88 -45.87
N ALA A 193 3.45 -8.98 -45.24
CA ALA A 193 4.65 -9.51 -45.89
C ALA A 193 4.56 -11.01 -46.24
N ARG A 194 3.70 -11.79 -45.55
CA ARG A 194 3.45 -13.21 -45.89
C ARG A 194 2.44 -13.35 -47.04
N ARG A 195 1.60 -12.35 -47.32
CA ARG A 195 0.66 -12.37 -48.46
C ARG A 195 1.32 -12.01 -49.79
N GLU A 196 2.38 -11.20 -49.80
CA GLU A 196 3.11 -10.87 -51.03
C GLU A 196 4.06 -11.97 -51.53
N LYS A 197 4.36 -12.98 -50.71
CA LYS A 197 5.20 -14.13 -51.12
C LYS A 197 4.41 -15.36 -51.60
N ALA A 198 3.08 -15.23 -51.73
CA ALA A 198 2.18 -16.31 -52.13
C ALA A 198 1.49 -16.08 -53.48
N VAL A 199 1.98 -15.11 -54.27
CA VAL A 199 1.63 -14.86 -55.68
C VAL A 199 2.92 -14.94 -56.48
#